data_AF-A0AAV7YVB5-F1
#
_entry.id   AF-A0AAV7YVB5-F1
#
_cell.length_a   1.000
_cell.length_b   1.000
_cell.length_c   1.000
_cell.angle_alpha   90.00
_cell.angle_beta   90.00
_cell.angle_gamma   90.00
#
_symmetry.space_group_name_H-M   'P 1'
#
loop_
_entity.id
_entity.type
_entity.pdbx_description
1 polymer ?
#
loop_
_entity_poly.entity_id
_entity_poly.type
_entity_poly.pdbx_seq_one_letter_code
_entity_poly.pdbx_strand_id
1 'polypeptide(L)'
;MKSLKQIEVKIIALSSVFLSCKLEETPRRVRHIINTFVSIDQIEQKQKQVPINPLNQEYWEIKNEIIQGESYILNQIGFDLQIEHPFKFLLNYSNTLKCSPKLIQKAWNFLNDCFMIDVCIKYPSPLLAVSCLFISSEILGETIFEKQNLSNWNLFNTTIEDITKVSQEILSLYKDPKPQYVDLSEEN
;
A
#
# COMPACT_ATOMS: atom_id res chain seq x y z
N MET A 1 -20.01 7.89 -3.43
CA MET A 1 -18.57 8.02 -3.10
C MET A 1 -18.38 9.34 -2.37
N LYS A 2 -18.00 9.32 -1.09
CA LYS A 2 -17.75 10.56 -0.33
C LYS A 2 -16.39 11.14 -0.71
N SER A 3 -16.28 12.46 -0.72
CA SER A 3 -15.02 13.18 -0.97
C SER A 3 -14.12 13.15 0.26
N LEU A 4 -12.80 13.34 0.07
CA LEU A 4 -11.84 13.57 1.17
C LEU A 4 -12.16 14.84 1.98
N LYS A 5 -12.97 15.76 1.44
CA LYS A 5 -13.53 16.89 2.21
C LYS A 5 -14.61 16.48 3.21
N GLN A 6 -15.29 15.36 2.95
CA GLN A 6 -16.43 14.88 3.74
C GLN A 6 -16.04 13.78 4.73
N ILE A 7 -14.86 13.18 4.57
CA ILE A 7 -14.33 12.18 5.49
C ILE A 7 -12.88 12.53 5.80
N GLU A 8 -12.59 12.66 7.09
CA GLU A 8 -11.24 12.87 7.57
C GLU A 8 -10.35 11.66 7.22
N VAL A 9 -9.23 11.96 6.55
CA VAL A 9 -8.26 10.95 6.08
C VAL A 9 -7.69 10.14 7.24
N LYS A 10 -7.45 10.80 8.39
CA LYS A 10 -6.90 10.18 9.60
C LYS A 10 -7.83 9.09 10.14
N ILE A 11 -9.14 9.34 10.17
CA ILE A 11 -10.14 8.35 10.60
C ILE A 11 -10.17 7.17 9.65
N ILE A 12 -10.17 7.39 8.33
CA ILE A 12 -10.14 6.28 7.36
C ILE A 12 -8.86 5.47 7.48
N ALA A 13 -7.70 6.11 7.72
CA ALA A 13 -6.45 5.39 7.94
C ALA A 13 -6.52 4.50 9.19
N LEU A 14 -7.01 5.03 10.32
CA LEU A 14 -7.24 4.28 11.56
C LEU A 14 -8.22 3.12 11.36
N SER A 15 -9.35 3.36 10.71
CA SER A 15 -10.35 2.34 10.38
C SER A 15 -9.80 1.27 9.44
N SER A 16 -8.97 1.65 8.45
CA SER A 16 -8.35 0.71 7.52
C SER A 16 -7.38 -0.23 8.22
N VAL A 17 -6.55 0.29 9.14
CA VAL A 17 -5.65 -0.53 9.98
C VAL A 17 -6.45 -1.43 10.92
N PHE A 18 -7.53 -0.91 11.52
CA PHE A 18 -8.38 -1.71 12.39
C PHE A 18 -9.08 -2.85 11.65
N LEU A 19 -9.57 -2.58 10.44
CA LEU A 19 -10.17 -3.57 9.57
C LEU A 19 -9.13 -4.61 9.12
N SER A 20 -7.97 -4.18 8.61
CA SER A 20 -6.94 -5.09 8.09
C SER A 20 -6.42 -6.06 9.16
N CYS A 21 -6.23 -5.60 10.40
CA CYS A 21 -5.86 -6.50 11.51
C CYS A 21 -6.89 -7.61 11.74
N LYS A 22 -8.18 -7.36 11.49
CA LYS A 22 -9.22 -8.38 11.61
C LYS A 22 -9.23 -9.33 10.41
N LEU A 23 -9.04 -8.80 9.21
CA LEU A 23 -8.98 -9.59 7.97
C LEU A 23 -7.78 -10.54 7.95
N GLU A 24 -6.63 -10.08 8.42
CA GLU A 24 -5.38 -10.85 8.48
C GLU A 24 -5.27 -11.73 9.73
N GLU A 25 -6.38 -11.99 10.43
CA GLU A 25 -6.44 -12.84 11.63
C GLU A 25 -5.43 -12.46 12.74
N THR A 26 -5.08 -11.17 12.80
CA THR A 26 -4.15 -10.60 13.81
C THR A 26 -4.80 -9.44 14.57
N PRO A 27 -6.00 -9.64 15.18
CA PRO A 27 -6.81 -8.56 15.69
C PRO A 27 -6.09 -7.74 16.76
N ARG A 28 -6.18 -6.41 16.64
CA ARG A 28 -5.65 -5.45 17.60
C ARG A 28 -6.79 -4.71 18.30
N ARG A 29 -6.62 -4.45 19.59
CA ARG A 29 -7.57 -3.62 20.34
C ARG A 29 -7.56 -2.21 19.77
N VAL A 30 -8.73 -1.62 19.53
CA VAL A 30 -8.87 -0.25 19.02
C VAL A 30 -8.05 0.78 19.83
N ARG A 31 -7.97 0.59 21.16
CA ARG A 31 -7.15 1.42 22.05
C ARG A 31 -5.67 1.47 21.64
N HIS A 32 -5.10 0.33 21.21
CA HIS A 32 -3.70 0.30 20.80
C HIS A 32 -3.50 1.10 19.50
N ILE A 33 -4.43 0.97 18.56
CA ILE A 33 -4.39 1.71 17.29
C ILE A 33 -4.50 3.21 17.54
N ILE A 34 -5.46 3.65 18.38
CA ILE A 34 -5.61 5.05 18.79
C ILE A 34 -4.33 5.55 19.46
N ASN A 35 -3.79 4.81 20.44
CA ASN A 35 -2.57 5.20 21.14
C ASN A 35 -1.37 5.34 20.19
N THR A 36 -1.21 4.43 19.23
CA THR A 36 -0.12 4.51 18.25
C THR A 36 -0.25 5.78 17.40
N PHE A 37 -1.46 6.10 16.95
CA PHE A 37 -1.70 7.28 16.15
C PHE A 37 -1.48 8.59 16.93
N VAL A 38 -2.00 8.67 18.15
CA VAL A 38 -1.74 9.80 19.06
C VAL A 38 -0.24 9.95 19.33
N SER A 39 0.49 8.86 19.54
CA SER A 39 1.95 8.92 19.71
C SER A 39 2.66 9.43 18.46
N ILE A 40 2.21 9.07 17.26
CA ILE A 40 2.79 9.58 15.99
C ILE A 40 2.55 11.09 15.89
N ASP A 41 1.32 11.55 16.10
CA ASP A 41 0.97 12.97 16.07
C ASP A 41 1.78 13.79 17.11
N GLN A 42 1.95 13.25 18.32
CA GLN A 42 2.80 13.86 19.36
C GLN A 42 4.28 13.92 18.94
N ILE A 43 4.81 12.91 18.25
CA ILE A 43 6.20 12.93 17.74
C ILE A 43 6.36 14.04 16.71
N GLU A 44 5.43 14.17 15.77
CA GLU A 44 5.46 15.21 14.73
C GLU A 44 5.42 16.61 15.35
N GLN A 45 4.62 16.79 16.41
CA GLN A 45 4.53 18.03 17.17
C GLN A 45 5.68 18.22 18.19
N LYS A 46 6.67 17.32 18.22
CA LYS A 46 7.81 17.33 19.17
C LYS A 46 7.38 17.34 20.65
N GLN A 47 6.25 16.71 20.95
CA GLN A 47 5.72 16.56 22.30
C GLN A 47 6.16 15.25 22.94
N LYS A 48 6.02 15.17 24.27
CA LYS A 48 6.25 13.91 25.00
C LYS A 48 5.10 12.94 24.69
N GLN A 49 5.46 11.71 24.35
CA GLN A 49 4.49 10.66 24.08
C GLN A 49 3.70 10.31 25.36
N VAL A 50 2.40 10.58 25.33
CA VAL A 50 1.49 10.29 26.44
C VAL A 50 0.25 9.62 25.87
N PRO A 51 -0.08 8.39 26.33
CA PRO A 51 -1.26 7.68 25.86
C PRO A 51 -2.54 8.44 26.23
N ILE A 52 -3.54 8.38 25.35
CA ILE A 52 -4.84 9.01 25.61
C ILE A 52 -5.51 8.33 26.80
N ASN A 53 -6.12 9.15 27.67
CA ASN A 53 -6.87 8.66 28.82
C ASN A 53 -8.23 8.10 28.36
N PRO A 54 -8.57 6.82 28.64
CA PRO A 54 -9.85 6.23 28.25
C PRO A 54 -11.09 6.88 28.90
N LEU A 55 -10.89 7.69 29.95
CA LEU A 55 -11.96 8.46 30.59
C LEU A 55 -12.27 9.77 29.85
N ASN A 56 -11.41 10.20 28.94
CA ASN A 56 -11.63 11.41 28.16
C ASN A 56 -12.70 11.15 27.08
N GLN A 57 -13.56 12.14 26.87
CA GLN A 57 -14.62 12.09 25.85
C GLN A 57 -14.04 11.90 24.44
N GLU A 58 -12.94 12.59 24.12
CA GLU A 58 -12.21 12.50 22.85
C GLU A 58 -11.85 11.05 22.46
N TYR A 59 -11.44 10.22 23.44
CA TYR A 59 -11.13 8.81 23.18
C TYR A 59 -12.37 8.05 22.65
N TRP A 60 -13.54 8.33 23.22
CA TRP A 60 -14.78 7.67 22.83
C TRP A 60 -15.30 8.18 21.49
N GLU A 61 -15.10 9.46 21.18
CA GLU A 61 -15.42 10.05 19.87
C GLU A 61 -14.60 9.38 18.76
N ILE A 62 -13.26 9.39 18.88
CA ILE A 62 -12.36 8.74 17.91
C ILE A 62 -12.70 7.25 17.76
N LYS A 63 -12.94 6.55 18.88
CA LYS A 63 -13.31 5.13 18.84
C LYS A 63 -14.61 4.90 18.06
N ASN A 64 -15.63 5.73 18.27
CA ASN A 64 -16.90 5.62 17.56
C ASN A 64 -16.73 5.91 16.07
N GLU A 65 -15.93 6.92 15.72
CA GLU A 65 -15.60 7.26 14.33
C GLU A 65 -14.84 6.13 13.65
N ILE A 66 -13.90 5.46 14.32
CA ILE A 66 -13.19 4.29 13.78
C ILE A 66 -14.18 3.18 13.41
N ILE A 67 -15.15 2.89 14.30
CA ILE A 67 -16.15 1.82 14.08
C ILE A 67 -17.09 2.19 12.92
N GLN A 68 -17.50 3.46 12.82
CA GLN A 68 -18.30 3.95 11.71
C GLN A 68 -17.51 3.92 10.39
N GLY A 69 -16.25 4.35 10.43
CA GLY A 69 -15.33 4.33 9.30
C GLY A 69 -15.07 2.91 8.79
N GLU A 70 -14.96 1.93 9.68
CA GLU A 70 -14.86 0.52 9.29
C GLU A 70 -16.10 0.08 8.51
N SER A 71 -17.29 0.31 9.07
CA SER A 71 -18.55 -0.05 8.42
C SER A 71 -18.70 0.65 7.07
N TYR A 72 -18.22 1.90 6.97
CA TYR A 72 -18.19 2.64 5.72
C TYR A 72 -17.25 2.00 4.69
N ILE A 73 -16.01 1.65 5.06
CA ILE A 73 -15.03 1.01 4.16
C ILE A 73 -15.60 -0.29 3.61
N LEU A 74 -16.13 -1.16 4.48
CA LEU A 74 -16.74 -2.44 4.09
C LEU A 74 -17.87 -2.26 3.06
N ASN A 75 -18.74 -1.26 3.27
CA ASN A 75 -19.80 -0.94 2.33
C ASN A 75 -19.27 -0.40 1.00
N GLN A 76 -18.17 0.38 1.00
CA GLN A 76 -17.60 0.91 -0.25
C GLN A 76 -16.93 -0.17 -1.10
N ILE A 77 -16.26 -1.14 -0.47
CA ILE A 77 -15.63 -2.27 -1.19
C ILE A 77 -16.61 -3.41 -1.50
N GLY A 78 -17.90 -3.24 -1.17
CA GLY A 78 -18.93 -4.25 -1.43
C GLY A 78 -18.72 -5.56 -0.67
N PHE A 79 -18.01 -5.51 0.47
CA PHE A 79 -17.56 -6.69 1.23
C PHE A 79 -16.71 -7.68 0.42
N ASP A 80 -16.15 -7.25 -0.71
CA ASP A 80 -15.13 -8.03 -1.42
C ASP A 80 -13.78 -7.84 -0.72
N LEU A 81 -13.39 -8.86 0.02
CA LEU A 81 -12.21 -8.88 0.86
C LEU A 81 -11.11 -9.79 0.30
N GLN A 82 -11.30 -10.32 -0.92
CA GLN A 82 -10.33 -11.20 -1.56
C GLN A 82 -9.21 -10.37 -2.19
N ILE A 83 -8.18 -10.10 -1.40
CA ILE A 83 -7.02 -9.35 -1.86
C ILE A 83 -5.93 -10.32 -2.29
N GLU A 84 -5.56 -10.30 -3.57
CA GLU A 84 -4.39 -11.01 -4.06
C GLU A 84 -3.16 -10.11 -4.02
N HIS A 85 -2.23 -10.38 -3.11
CA HIS A 85 -1.03 -9.56 -2.96
C HIS A 85 0.02 -9.84 -4.05
N PRO A 86 0.61 -8.79 -4.67
CA PRO A 86 1.60 -8.95 -5.74
C PRO A 86 2.91 -9.62 -5.27
N PHE A 87 3.21 -9.60 -3.97
CA PHE A 87 4.40 -10.25 -3.41
C PHE A 87 4.45 -11.76 -3.67
N LYS A 88 3.28 -12.42 -3.69
CA LYS A 88 3.19 -13.85 -4.01
C LYS A 88 3.69 -14.14 -5.42
N PHE A 89 3.30 -13.31 -6.38
CA PHE A 89 3.75 -13.43 -7.77
C PHE A 89 5.22 -13.09 -7.93
N LEU A 90 5.69 -12.04 -7.23
CA LEU A 90 7.11 -11.67 -7.24
C LEU A 90 7.99 -12.86 -6.81
N LEU A 91 7.64 -13.52 -5.71
CA LEU A 91 8.37 -14.69 -5.22
C LEU A 91 8.29 -15.86 -6.22
N ASN A 92 7.11 -16.17 -6.75
CA ASN A 92 6.94 -17.24 -7.73
C ASN A 92 7.78 -17.00 -8.99
N TYR A 93 7.68 -15.82 -9.59
CA TYR A 93 8.46 -15.45 -10.78
C TYR A 93 9.95 -15.45 -10.49
N SER A 94 10.37 -14.92 -9.34
CA SER A 94 11.79 -14.90 -8.99
C SER A 94 12.40 -16.31 -8.86
N ASN A 95 11.64 -17.26 -8.33
CA ASN A 95 12.04 -18.66 -8.24
C ASN A 95 12.13 -19.31 -9.62
N THR A 96 11.11 -19.12 -10.47
CA THR A 96 11.10 -19.65 -11.85
C THR A 96 12.25 -19.07 -12.68
N LEU A 97 12.51 -17.77 -12.54
CA LEU A 97 13.55 -17.06 -13.27
C LEU A 97 14.96 -17.27 -12.71
N LYS A 98 15.07 -17.89 -11.52
CA LYS A 98 16.32 -18.06 -10.76
C LYS A 98 17.04 -16.72 -10.53
N CYS A 99 16.28 -15.71 -10.11
CA CYS A 99 16.78 -14.36 -9.88
C CYS A 99 17.79 -14.31 -8.73
N SER A 100 18.73 -13.36 -8.82
CA SER A 100 19.67 -13.10 -7.74
C SER A 100 18.95 -12.52 -6.50
N PRO A 101 19.40 -12.80 -5.26
CA PRO A 101 18.80 -12.19 -4.06
C PRO A 101 18.80 -10.66 -4.10
N LYS A 102 19.83 -10.07 -4.74
CA LYS A 102 19.96 -8.63 -4.93
C LYS A 102 18.84 -8.07 -5.81
N LEU A 103 18.52 -8.76 -6.91
CA LEU A 103 17.43 -8.39 -7.81
C LEU A 103 16.08 -8.53 -7.11
N ILE A 104 15.86 -9.63 -6.39
CA ILE A 104 14.62 -9.87 -5.64
C ILE A 104 14.38 -8.76 -4.62
N GLN A 105 15.39 -8.41 -3.83
CA GLN A 105 15.28 -7.33 -2.83
C GLN A 105 14.94 -6.00 -3.49
N LYS A 106 15.54 -5.70 -4.64
CA LYS A 106 15.27 -4.45 -5.36
C LYS A 106 13.84 -4.40 -5.90
N ALA A 107 13.37 -5.49 -6.48
CA ALA A 107 11.99 -5.62 -6.95
C ALA A 107 10.98 -5.55 -5.82
N TRP A 108 11.32 -6.14 -4.66
CA TRP A 108 10.53 -6.03 -3.44
C TRP A 108 10.37 -4.57 -2.99
N ASN A 109 11.45 -3.78 -3.04
CA ASN A 109 11.41 -2.37 -2.68
C ASN A 109 10.49 -1.57 -3.63
N PHE A 110 10.61 -1.76 -4.95
CA PHE A 110 9.69 -1.13 -5.91
C PHE A 110 8.24 -1.55 -5.66
N LEU A 111 8.01 -2.81 -5.30
CA LEU A 111 6.67 -3.31 -5.05
C LEU A 111 6.06 -2.76 -3.75
N ASN A 112 6.88 -2.51 -2.72
CA ASN A 112 6.44 -1.75 -1.54
C ASN A 112 6.05 -0.31 -1.92
N ASP A 113 6.82 0.33 -2.78
CA ASP A 113 6.58 1.71 -3.20
C ASP A 113 5.32 1.85 -4.07
N CYS A 114 4.86 0.76 -4.71
CA CYS A 114 3.59 0.73 -5.45
C CYS A 114 2.38 1.07 -4.57
N PHE A 115 2.43 0.84 -3.24
CA PHE A 115 1.35 1.21 -2.32
C PHE A 115 1.29 2.71 -2.00
N MET A 116 2.29 3.49 -2.43
CA MET A 116 2.27 4.95 -2.31
C MET A 116 1.47 5.63 -3.43
N ILE A 117 1.13 4.89 -4.48
CA ILE A 117 0.36 5.35 -5.64
C ILE A 117 -0.82 4.40 -5.91
N ASP A 118 -1.58 4.64 -6.97
CA ASP A 118 -2.81 3.92 -7.29
C ASP A 118 -2.61 2.74 -8.26
N VAL A 119 -1.36 2.33 -8.54
CA VAL A 119 -1.09 1.22 -9.47
C VAL A 119 -1.64 -0.11 -8.97
N CYS A 120 -1.70 -0.33 -7.65
CA CYS A 120 -2.27 -1.52 -7.02
C CYS A 120 -3.78 -1.68 -7.25
N ILE A 121 -4.50 -0.61 -7.60
CA ILE A 121 -5.93 -0.66 -7.93
C ILE A 121 -6.19 -0.56 -9.43
N LYS A 122 -5.21 -0.09 -10.22
CA LYS A 122 -5.30 0.02 -11.68
C LYS A 122 -4.89 -1.26 -12.42
N TYR A 123 -3.94 -2.01 -11.85
CA TYR A 123 -3.27 -3.11 -12.54
C TYR A 123 -3.33 -4.41 -11.75
N PRO A 124 -3.39 -5.57 -12.43
CA PRO A 124 -3.42 -6.86 -11.77
C PRO A 124 -2.08 -7.18 -11.09
N SER A 125 -2.14 -7.85 -9.93
CA SER A 125 -0.98 -8.23 -9.12
C SER A 125 0.15 -8.98 -9.86
N PRO A 126 -0.13 -9.92 -10.78
CA PRO A 126 0.87 -10.50 -11.68
C PRO A 126 1.68 -9.46 -12.47
N LEU A 127 1.00 -8.48 -13.07
CA LEU A 127 1.62 -7.46 -13.91
C LEU A 127 2.51 -6.53 -13.09
N LEU A 128 2.07 -6.14 -11.89
CA LEU A 128 2.89 -5.33 -10.97
C LEU A 128 4.18 -6.05 -10.58
N ALA A 129 4.08 -7.34 -10.25
CA ALA A 129 5.23 -8.13 -9.85
C ALA A 129 6.28 -8.26 -10.96
N VAL A 130 5.86 -8.59 -12.19
CA VAL A 130 6.78 -8.69 -13.32
C VAL A 130 7.35 -7.32 -13.71
N SER A 131 6.57 -6.24 -13.59
CA SER A 131 7.04 -4.88 -13.86
C SER A 131 8.11 -4.43 -12.86
N CYS A 132 7.95 -4.75 -11.57
CA CYS A 132 8.97 -4.48 -10.56
C CYS A 132 10.25 -5.29 -10.79
N LEU A 133 10.13 -6.56 -11.23
CA LEU A 133 11.28 -7.38 -11.64
C LEU A 133 11.98 -6.78 -12.87
N PHE A 134 11.22 -6.33 -13.86
CA PHE A 134 11.73 -5.70 -15.07
C PHE A 134 12.50 -4.41 -14.77
N ILE A 135 11.93 -3.48 -14.00
CA ILE A 135 12.65 -2.28 -13.57
C ILE A 135 13.94 -2.65 -12.84
N SER A 136 13.88 -3.65 -11.94
CA SER A 136 15.03 -4.06 -11.14
C SER A 136 16.13 -4.69 -11.98
N SER A 137 15.80 -5.50 -12.97
CA SER A 137 16.75 -6.13 -13.88
C SER A 137 17.47 -5.07 -14.72
N GLU A 138 16.73 -4.10 -15.26
CA GLU A 138 17.29 -3.01 -16.06
C GLU A 138 18.29 -2.18 -15.25
N ILE A 139 17.93 -1.78 -14.02
CA ILE A 139 18.83 -0.96 -13.19
C ILE A 139 20.06 -1.77 -12.74
N LEU A 140 19.97 -3.08 -12.59
CA LEU A 140 21.10 -3.94 -12.22
C LEU A 140 21.92 -4.41 -13.42
N GLY A 141 21.45 -4.19 -14.65
CA GLY A 141 22.07 -4.73 -15.87
C GLY A 141 22.01 -6.25 -15.97
N GLU A 142 21.02 -6.89 -15.33
CA GLU A 142 20.85 -8.34 -15.36
C GLU A 142 19.90 -8.77 -16.49
N THR A 143 20.40 -9.52 -17.47
CA THR A 143 19.60 -10.00 -18.62
C THR A 143 18.77 -11.25 -18.31
N ILE A 144 17.99 -11.23 -17.22
CA ILE A 144 17.22 -12.40 -16.75
C ILE A 144 16.14 -12.86 -17.75
N PHE A 145 15.54 -11.93 -18.47
CA PHE A 145 14.49 -12.24 -19.46
C PHE A 145 15.06 -12.79 -20.77
N GLU A 146 16.22 -12.29 -21.20
CA GLU A 146 16.91 -12.77 -22.42
C GLU A 146 17.48 -14.18 -22.25
N LYS A 147 18.09 -14.45 -21.08
CA LYS A 147 18.75 -15.74 -20.78
C LYS A 147 17.82 -16.95 -20.83
N GLN A 148 16.51 -16.75 -20.66
CA GLN A 148 15.54 -17.84 -20.66
C GLN A 148 14.77 -17.98 -21.98
N ASN A 149 15.18 -17.29 -23.06
CA ASN A 149 14.41 -17.23 -24.31
C ASN A 149 12.94 -16.83 -24.07
N LEU A 150 12.70 -15.92 -23.11
CA LEU A 150 11.37 -15.37 -22.83
C LEU A 150 10.98 -14.30 -23.86
N SER A 151 11.30 -14.53 -25.14
CA SER A 151 10.90 -13.68 -26.27
C SER A 151 9.39 -13.46 -26.31
N ASN A 152 8.63 -14.34 -25.64
CA ASN A 152 7.20 -14.23 -25.49
C ASN A 152 6.87 -14.13 -23.99
N TRP A 153 6.46 -12.93 -23.56
CA TRP A 153 5.93 -12.58 -22.23
C TRP A 153 4.70 -13.40 -21.79
N ASN A 154 4.34 -14.43 -22.57
CA ASN A 154 3.30 -15.43 -22.33
C ASN A 154 3.42 -16.12 -20.98
N LEU A 155 4.64 -16.30 -20.42
CA LEU A 155 4.81 -16.87 -19.07
C LEU A 155 4.03 -16.05 -18.02
N PHE A 156 3.90 -14.75 -18.24
CA PHE A 156 3.23 -13.82 -17.35
C PHE A 156 1.83 -13.43 -17.84
N ASN A 157 1.35 -14.01 -18.95
CA ASN A 157 0.11 -13.62 -19.64
C ASN A 157 0.00 -12.10 -19.87
N THR A 158 1.11 -11.45 -20.26
CA THR A 158 1.17 -9.99 -20.46
C THR A 158 1.96 -9.62 -21.70
N THR A 159 1.96 -8.33 -22.06
CA THR A 159 2.79 -7.76 -23.12
C THR A 159 3.93 -6.90 -22.55
N ILE A 160 4.98 -6.66 -23.36
CA ILE A 160 6.04 -5.71 -23.02
C ILE A 160 5.51 -4.28 -22.92
N GLU A 161 4.48 -3.94 -23.70
CA GLU A 161 3.86 -2.62 -23.71
C GLU A 161 3.19 -2.33 -22.36
N ASP A 162 2.45 -3.29 -21.83
CA ASP A 162 1.83 -3.20 -20.51
C ASP A 162 2.88 -3.08 -19.39
N ILE A 163 3.93 -3.90 -19.44
CA ILE A 163 5.04 -3.84 -18.48
C ILE A 163 5.69 -2.46 -18.52
N THR A 164 6.02 -1.97 -19.72
CA THR A 164 6.67 -0.67 -19.90
C THR A 164 5.80 0.47 -19.37
N LYS A 165 4.49 0.41 -19.63
CA LYS A 165 3.53 1.40 -19.13
C LYS A 165 3.49 1.41 -17.59
N VAL A 166 3.33 0.25 -16.96
CA VAL A 166 3.32 0.13 -15.50
C VAL A 166 4.66 0.57 -14.90
N SER A 167 5.78 0.19 -15.52
CA SER A 167 7.10 0.62 -15.10
C SER A 167 7.27 2.14 -15.12
N GLN A 168 6.74 2.82 -16.13
CA GLN A 168 6.78 4.28 -16.21
C GLN A 168 5.96 4.95 -15.10
N GLU A 169 4.78 4.42 -14.77
CA GLU A 169 3.95 4.91 -13.65
C GLU A 169 4.61 4.66 -12.28
N ILE A 170 5.25 3.51 -12.08
CA ILE A 170 6.02 3.25 -10.85
C ILE A 170 7.20 4.22 -10.75
N LEU A 171 7.93 4.43 -11.85
CA LEU A 171 9.08 5.33 -11.87
C LEU A 171 8.71 6.81 -11.76
N SER A 172 7.47 7.21 -12.07
CA SER A 172 7.05 8.60 -11.88
C SER A 172 6.99 9.02 -10.42
N LEU A 173 6.76 8.07 -9.50
CA LEU A 173 6.79 8.32 -8.05
C LEU A 173 8.09 9.01 -7.60
N TYR A 174 9.22 8.66 -8.21
CA TYR A 174 10.53 9.20 -7.83
C TYR A 174 10.85 10.56 -8.45
N LYS A 175 9.95 11.12 -9.28
CA LYS A 175 10.08 12.47 -9.84
C LYS A 175 9.44 13.53 -8.94
N ASP A 176 8.46 13.14 -8.15
CA ASP A 176 7.67 14.05 -7.35
C ASP A 176 8.34 14.36 -5.99
N PRO A 177 8.09 15.55 -5.41
CA PRO A 177 8.54 15.86 -4.06
C PRO A 177 7.82 14.98 -3.03
N LYS A 178 8.40 14.87 -1.83
CA LYS A 178 7.80 14.11 -0.74
C LYS A 178 6.38 14.63 -0.44
N PRO A 179 5.39 13.73 -0.29
CA PRO A 179 4.02 14.13 0.01
C PRO A 179 3.92 14.83 1.36
N GLN A 180 3.06 15.83 1.46
CA GLN A 180 2.76 16.57 2.69
C GLN A 180 1.27 16.44 3.00
N TYR A 181 0.94 16.25 4.28
CA TYR A 181 -0.45 16.25 4.73
C TYR A 181 -1.01 17.68 4.63
N VAL A 182 -2.17 17.79 3.99
CA VAL A 182 -2.93 19.04 3.89
C VAL A 182 -4.31 18.76 4.46
N ASP A 183 -4.71 19.55 5.45
CA ASP A 183 -6.07 19.46 5.99
C ASP A 183 -7.04 20.12 5.01
N LEU A 184 -7.98 19.33 4.50
CA LEU A 184 -8.99 19.76 3.52
C LEU A 184 -10.31 20.15 4.18
N SER A 185 -10.42 20.05 5.51
CA SER A 185 -11.63 20.36 6.25
C SER A 185 -11.87 21.86 6.47
N GLU A 186 -10.83 22.69 6.31
CA GLU A 186 -10.87 24.13 6.61
C GLU A 186 -11.20 25.04 5.41
N GLU A 187 -11.22 24.53 4.18
CA GLU A 187 -11.56 25.32 2.99
C GLU A 187 -13.08 25.41 2.77
N ASN A 188 -13.70 26.47 3.30
CA ASN A 188 -15.05 26.95 2.96
C ASN A 188 -15.07 27.72 1.64
#